data_AF-A0A525WLJ6-F1
#
_entry.id   AF-A0A525WLJ6-F1
#
_cell.length_a   1.000
_cell.length_b   1.000
_cell.length_c   1.000
_cell.angle_alpha   90.00
_cell.angle_beta   90.00
_cell.angle_gamma   90.00
#
_symmetry.space_group_name_H-M   'P 1'
#
loop_
_entity.id
_entity.type
_entity.pdbx_description
1 polymer ?
#
loop_
_entity_poly.entity_id
_entity_poly.type
_entity_poly.pdbx_seq_one_letter_code
_entity_poly.pdbx_strand_id
1 'polypeptide(L)'
;MKALHQGLVSGVLSCLVLSGCAAWSPAPQFSQPYFKVDAGDAKSILALAKKQELLIPKCAEHNSCDHVYFTRALLGLYESRDSASKYFEKVIAVSPKSQMASSSKLWLQLLEYHASPVEQTWLQSVIAAPAISESQTILAQASDRLVRDLLDRELTIQQLRVIKDVDAQSLESLQRDLAERDRKMDTTGGKRDIPRGPTDTGFVLSLQRQLNDRDRKIDELTSQLEALKRIDQEMRDKVRPIRPPSTIAPSPTLPDPVTP
;
A
#
# COMPACT_ATOMS: atom_id res chain seq x y z
N MET A 1 -31.62 -79.99 -57.82
CA MET A 1 -31.37 -80.56 -56.46
C MET A 1 -30.00 -80.11 -55.99
N LYS A 2 -29.90 -79.68 -54.70
CA LYS A 2 -28.73 -79.14 -53.96
C LYS A 2 -28.42 -77.66 -54.30
N ALA A 3 -28.26 -76.73 -53.36
CA ALA A 3 -28.42 -76.72 -51.91
C ALA A 3 -28.66 -75.26 -51.46
N LEU A 4 -29.42 -75.11 -50.37
CA LEU A 4 -29.69 -73.87 -49.65
C LEU A 4 -28.59 -73.60 -48.60
N HIS A 5 -28.49 -72.31 -48.26
CA HIS A 5 -28.14 -71.73 -46.96
C HIS A 5 -26.69 -71.35 -46.58
N GLN A 6 -26.63 -70.09 -46.10
CA GLN A 6 -25.87 -69.53 -44.97
C GLN A 6 -24.50 -68.89 -45.22
N GLY A 7 -24.38 -67.61 -44.80
CA GLY A 7 -23.08 -67.00 -44.50
C GLY A 7 -22.97 -65.48 -44.62
N LEU A 8 -23.96 -64.69 -44.18
CA LEU A 8 -23.77 -63.26 -43.90
C LEU A 8 -22.99 -63.13 -42.57
N VAL A 9 -21.71 -62.76 -42.60
CA VAL A 9 -21.01 -62.24 -41.41
C VAL A 9 -20.19 -61.02 -41.81
N SER A 10 -20.66 -59.90 -41.27
CA SER A 10 -20.09 -58.56 -41.24
C SER A 10 -18.60 -58.57 -40.85
N GLY A 11 -17.73 -58.23 -41.80
CA GLY A 11 -16.34 -57.87 -41.52
C GLY A 11 -16.29 -56.42 -41.06
N VAL A 12 -16.33 -56.20 -39.74
CA VAL A 12 -16.18 -54.89 -39.12
C VAL A 12 -14.84 -54.29 -39.52
N LEU A 13 -14.93 -53.18 -40.25
CA LEU A 13 -13.87 -52.27 -40.63
C LEU A 13 -13.25 -51.67 -39.36
N SER A 14 -12.24 -52.33 -38.79
CA SER A 14 -11.46 -51.78 -37.68
C SER A 14 -10.35 -50.88 -38.24
N CYS A 15 -10.75 -49.68 -38.70
CA CYS A 15 -9.81 -48.59 -38.89
C CYS A 15 -9.27 -48.18 -37.52
N LEU A 16 -8.02 -48.56 -37.26
CA LEU A 16 -7.15 -47.92 -36.27
C LEU A 16 -7.02 -46.43 -36.61
N VAL A 17 -7.98 -45.62 -36.15
CA VAL A 17 -7.78 -44.18 -36.02
C VAL A 17 -6.89 -43.96 -34.81
N LEU A 18 -5.57 -44.00 -35.07
CA LEU A 18 -4.60 -43.27 -34.27
C LEU A 18 -4.93 -41.78 -34.40
N SER A 19 -5.91 -41.34 -33.62
CA SER A 19 -6.12 -39.94 -33.28
C SER A 19 -4.94 -39.52 -32.41
N GLY A 20 -3.80 -39.26 -33.05
CA GLY A 20 -2.79 -38.42 -32.44
C GLY A 20 -3.43 -37.06 -32.20
N CYS A 21 -3.66 -36.70 -30.95
CA CYS A 21 -3.89 -35.31 -30.59
C CYS A 21 -2.60 -34.57 -31.00
N ALA A 22 -2.57 -34.02 -32.21
CA ALA A 22 -1.64 -32.95 -32.51
C ALA A 22 -1.89 -31.90 -31.43
N ALA A 23 -0.89 -31.66 -30.58
CA ALA A 23 -0.91 -30.57 -29.63
C ALA A 23 -0.92 -29.28 -30.45
N TRP A 24 -2.10 -28.87 -30.92
CA TRP A 24 -2.31 -27.53 -31.40
C TRP A 24 -1.97 -26.60 -30.25
N SER A 25 -0.93 -25.79 -30.45
CA SER A 25 -0.51 -24.80 -29.48
C SER A 25 -1.74 -24.00 -29.04
N PRO A 26 -2.02 -23.89 -27.73
CA PRO A 26 -3.13 -23.07 -27.27
C PRO A 26 -2.93 -21.65 -27.82
N ALA A 27 -4.00 -21.05 -28.32
CA ALA A 27 -3.99 -19.69 -28.83
C ALA A 27 -3.31 -18.73 -27.83
N PRO A 28 -2.65 -17.66 -28.29
CA PRO A 28 -1.87 -16.78 -27.43
C PRO A 28 -2.69 -16.33 -26.21
N GLN A 29 -2.18 -16.60 -25.01
CA GLN A 29 -2.89 -16.40 -23.74
C GLN A 29 -3.02 -14.92 -23.33
N PHE A 30 -2.92 -13.97 -24.27
CA PHE A 30 -2.87 -12.54 -23.99
C PHE A 30 -4.16 -12.00 -23.34
N SER A 31 -5.30 -12.64 -23.57
CA SER A 31 -6.58 -12.29 -22.97
C SER A 31 -6.78 -12.84 -21.55
N GLN A 32 -5.93 -13.78 -21.11
CA GLN A 32 -5.97 -14.33 -19.75
C GLN A 32 -5.22 -13.41 -18.79
N PRO A 33 -5.64 -13.32 -17.52
CA PRO A 33 -4.87 -12.61 -16.51
C PRO A 33 -3.56 -13.35 -16.21
N TYR A 34 -2.54 -12.61 -15.75
CA TYR A 34 -1.29 -13.18 -15.30
C TYR A 34 -1.43 -13.79 -13.90
N PHE A 35 -2.13 -13.09 -13.00
CA PHE A 35 -2.47 -13.58 -11.66
C PHE A 35 -3.95 -13.94 -11.54
N LYS A 36 -4.25 -14.98 -10.77
CA LYS A 36 -5.63 -15.32 -10.42
C LYS A 36 -6.07 -14.44 -9.24
N VAL A 37 -7.28 -13.91 -9.35
CA VAL A 37 -7.89 -13.12 -8.27
C VAL A 37 -8.79 -14.02 -7.44
N ASP A 38 -8.61 -14.01 -6.12
CA ASP A 38 -9.52 -14.66 -5.19
C ASP A 38 -10.89 -13.97 -5.20
N ALA A 39 -11.96 -14.75 -5.01
CA ALA A 39 -13.33 -14.23 -5.06
C ALA A 39 -13.59 -13.08 -4.05
N GLY A 40 -12.87 -13.06 -2.92
CA GLY A 40 -12.93 -11.98 -1.93
C GLY A 40 -12.38 -10.64 -2.44
N ASP A 41 -11.38 -10.68 -3.32
CA ASP A 41 -10.61 -9.51 -3.76
C ASP A 41 -11.01 -9.00 -5.15
N ALA A 42 -11.77 -9.79 -5.92
CA ALA A 42 -12.17 -9.41 -7.28
C ALA A 42 -12.85 -8.05 -7.35
N LYS A 43 -13.72 -7.75 -6.37
CA LYS A 43 -14.43 -6.47 -6.30
C LYS A 43 -13.50 -5.30 -5.94
N SER A 44 -12.53 -5.52 -5.04
CA SER A 44 -11.62 -4.47 -4.59
C SER A 44 -10.62 -4.11 -5.69
N ILE A 45 -10.03 -5.10 -6.36
CA ILE A 45 -9.10 -4.89 -7.48
C ILE A 45 -9.80 -4.18 -8.64
N LEU A 46 -11.02 -4.58 -9.01
CA LEU A 46 -11.80 -3.91 -10.05
C LEU A 46 -12.13 -2.46 -9.67
N ALA A 47 -12.50 -2.21 -8.41
CA ALA A 47 -12.78 -0.86 -7.93
C ALA A 47 -11.52 0.03 -7.97
N LEU A 48 -10.35 -0.52 -7.64
CA LEU A 48 -9.07 0.17 -7.74
C LEU A 48 -8.72 0.49 -9.20
N ALA A 49 -8.92 -0.46 -10.13
CA ALA A 49 -8.67 -0.23 -11.55
C ALA A 49 -9.52 0.93 -12.10
N LYS A 50 -10.82 0.94 -11.78
CA LYS A 50 -11.72 2.04 -12.14
C LYS A 50 -11.29 3.38 -11.55
N LYS A 51 -10.85 3.40 -10.28
CA LYS A 51 -10.32 4.63 -9.66
C LYS A 51 -9.08 5.14 -10.39
N GLN A 52 -8.15 4.25 -10.75
CA GLN A 52 -6.95 4.64 -11.51
C GLN A 52 -7.30 5.20 -12.89
N GLU A 53 -8.30 4.65 -13.58
CA GLU A 53 -8.73 5.16 -14.89
C GLU A 53 -9.24 6.61 -14.83
N LEU A 54 -9.86 7.00 -13.72
CA LEU A 54 -10.29 8.39 -13.49
C LEU A 54 -9.12 9.34 -13.21
N LEU A 55 -7.96 8.82 -12.77
CA LEU A 55 -6.76 9.61 -12.51
C LEU A 55 -5.91 9.85 -13.76
N ILE A 56 -5.98 8.94 -14.75
CA ILE A 56 -5.25 9.06 -16.02
C ILE A 56 -5.39 10.44 -16.69
N PRO A 57 -6.58 11.02 -16.88
CA PRO A 57 -6.67 12.33 -17.56
C PRO A 57 -6.06 13.49 -16.77
N LYS A 58 -5.87 13.35 -15.45
CA LYS A 58 -5.36 14.40 -14.56
C LYS A 58 -3.88 14.25 -14.21
N CYS A 59 -3.26 13.11 -14.56
CA CYS A 59 -1.90 12.80 -14.11
C CYS A 59 -0.83 13.78 -14.65
N ALA A 60 -1.13 14.45 -15.78
CA ALA A 60 -0.24 15.42 -16.40
C ALA A 60 -0.08 16.69 -15.56
N GLU A 61 -1.12 17.09 -14.82
CA GLU A 61 -1.13 18.30 -13.99
C GLU A 61 -0.08 18.23 -12.87
N HIS A 62 0.16 17.02 -12.34
CA HIS A 62 1.07 16.78 -11.21
C HIS A 62 2.36 16.02 -11.61
N ASN A 63 2.65 15.89 -12.91
CA ASN A 63 3.77 15.11 -13.43
C ASN A 63 3.89 13.71 -12.78
N SER A 64 2.74 13.02 -12.65
CA SER A 64 2.61 11.75 -11.92
C SER A 64 2.11 10.59 -12.80
N CYS A 65 2.11 10.79 -14.11
CA CYS A 65 1.59 9.81 -15.07
C CYS A 65 2.33 8.48 -15.06
N ASP A 66 3.63 8.47 -14.77
CA ASP A 66 4.39 7.24 -14.60
C ASP A 66 3.84 6.39 -13.45
N HIS A 67 3.58 7.00 -12.28
CA HIS A 67 2.97 6.31 -11.14
C HIS A 67 1.55 5.84 -11.44
N VAL A 68 0.72 6.67 -12.07
CA VAL A 68 -0.67 6.32 -12.42
C VAL A 68 -0.70 5.16 -13.41
N TYR A 69 0.11 5.20 -14.47
CA TYR A 69 0.18 4.12 -15.44
C TYR A 69 0.83 2.86 -14.87
N PHE A 70 1.81 2.98 -13.98
CA PHE A 70 2.44 1.83 -13.35
C PHE A 70 1.47 1.07 -12.45
N THR A 71 0.73 1.79 -11.59
CA THR A 71 -0.34 1.18 -10.78
C THR A 71 -1.43 0.56 -11.65
N ARG A 72 -1.83 1.23 -12.75
CA ARG A 72 -2.82 0.68 -13.69
C ARG A 72 -2.33 -0.58 -14.40
N ALA A 73 -1.03 -0.66 -14.72
CA ALA A 73 -0.40 -1.84 -15.33
C ALA A 73 -0.36 -3.02 -14.36
N LEU A 74 0.03 -2.78 -13.10
CA LEU A 74 0.00 -3.80 -12.04
C LEU A 74 -1.43 -4.34 -11.82
N LEU A 75 -2.44 -3.48 -11.82
CA LEU A 75 -3.84 -3.91 -11.78
C LEU A 75 -4.24 -4.71 -13.03
N GLY A 76 -3.68 -4.34 -14.19
CA GLY A 76 -3.85 -5.06 -15.45
C GLY A 76 -3.39 -6.52 -15.39
N LEU A 77 -2.40 -6.85 -14.55
CA LEU A 77 -1.93 -8.24 -14.35
C LEU A 77 -3.04 -9.18 -13.85
N TYR A 78 -4.07 -8.63 -13.20
CA TYR A 78 -5.26 -9.35 -12.73
C TYR A 78 -6.44 -9.32 -13.72
N GLU A 79 -6.38 -8.47 -14.74
CA GLU A 79 -7.42 -8.33 -15.76
C GLU A 79 -7.08 -9.15 -17.02
N SER A 80 -5.94 -8.84 -17.64
CA SER A 80 -5.42 -9.52 -18.83
C SER A 80 -3.98 -9.11 -19.08
N ARG A 81 -3.18 -10.02 -19.66
CA ARG A 81 -1.80 -9.72 -20.06
C ARG A 81 -1.72 -8.56 -21.06
N ASP A 82 -2.71 -8.43 -21.95
CA ASP A 82 -2.81 -7.31 -22.89
C ASP A 82 -2.97 -5.95 -22.18
N SER A 83 -3.92 -5.86 -21.24
CA SER A 83 -4.14 -4.65 -20.43
C SER A 83 -2.87 -4.27 -19.68
N ALA A 84 -2.22 -5.23 -19.01
CA ALA A 84 -0.96 -5.00 -18.31
C ALA A 84 0.14 -4.47 -19.25
N SER A 85 0.35 -5.13 -20.39
CA SER A 85 1.39 -4.80 -21.35
C SER A 85 1.20 -3.38 -21.89
N LYS A 86 -0.02 -3.06 -22.32
CA LYS A 86 -0.39 -1.72 -22.81
C LYS A 86 -0.05 -0.61 -21.82
N TYR A 87 -0.29 -0.81 -20.52
CA TYR A 87 -0.01 0.21 -19.53
C TYR A 87 1.48 0.25 -19.12
N PHE A 88 2.19 -0.89 -19.09
CA PHE A 88 3.64 -0.90 -18.90
C PHE A 88 4.37 -0.16 -20.04
N GLU A 89 3.92 -0.30 -21.29
CA GLU A 89 4.42 0.48 -22.41
C GLU A 89 4.19 1.98 -22.21
N LYS A 90 3.01 2.38 -21.70
CA LYS A 90 2.73 3.78 -21.39
C LYS A 90 3.66 4.36 -20.32
N VAL A 91 4.01 3.59 -19.29
CA VAL A 91 5.01 4.02 -18.27
C VAL A 91 6.34 4.37 -18.93
N ILE A 92 6.80 3.48 -19.82
CA ILE A 92 8.06 3.67 -20.56
C ILE A 92 7.95 4.89 -21.48
N ALA A 93 6.81 5.11 -22.13
CA ALA A 93 6.59 6.24 -23.03
C ALA A 93 6.62 7.59 -22.29
N VAL A 94 6.00 7.69 -21.09
CA VAL A 94 5.93 8.95 -20.34
C VAL A 94 7.19 9.22 -19.52
N SER A 95 7.89 8.20 -19.04
CA SER A 95 9.04 8.36 -18.15
C SER A 95 10.10 7.27 -18.37
N PRO A 96 10.79 7.27 -19.53
CA PRO A 96 11.65 6.16 -19.97
C PRO A 96 12.89 5.91 -19.09
N LYS A 97 13.30 6.91 -18.30
CA LYS A 97 14.47 6.86 -17.42
C LYS A 97 14.10 6.55 -15.96
N SER A 98 12.81 6.38 -15.65
CA SER A 98 12.38 6.08 -14.28
C SER A 98 12.70 4.64 -13.87
N GLN A 99 12.76 4.41 -12.56
CA GLN A 99 12.81 3.08 -11.98
C GLN A 99 11.58 2.25 -12.42
N MET A 100 10.40 2.88 -12.51
CA MET A 100 9.18 2.23 -12.98
C MET A 100 9.29 1.76 -14.42
N ALA A 101 9.88 2.55 -15.32
CA ALA A 101 10.12 2.11 -16.70
C ALA A 101 11.10 0.93 -16.77
N SER A 102 12.11 0.89 -15.90
CA SER A 102 13.03 -0.25 -15.79
C SER A 102 12.29 -1.51 -15.36
N SER A 103 11.47 -1.43 -14.31
CA SER A 103 10.62 -2.53 -13.87
C SER A 103 9.58 -2.93 -14.92
N SER A 104 9.01 -1.97 -15.65
CA SER A 104 8.01 -2.20 -16.69
C SER A 104 8.58 -3.02 -17.85
N LYS A 105 9.84 -2.76 -18.25
CA LYS A 105 10.53 -3.57 -19.27
C LYS A 105 10.66 -5.03 -18.85
N LEU A 106 10.99 -5.30 -17.59
CA LEU A 106 11.09 -6.66 -17.06
C LEU A 106 9.71 -7.35 -17.05
N TRP A 107 8.66 -6.63 -16.67
CA TRP A 107 7.30 -7.16 -16.76
C TRP A 107 6.89 -7.49 -18.19
N LEU A 108 7.20 -6.64 -19.17
CA LEU A 108 6.91 -6.91 -20.58
C LEU A 108 7.62 -8.18 -21.07
N GLN A 109 8.92 -8.33 -20.76
CA GLN A 109 9.67 -9.56 -21.08
C GLN A 109 9.03 -10.80 -20.45
N LEU A 110 8.56 -10.70 -19.21
CA LEU A 110 7.90 -11.79 -18.51
C LEU A 110 6.55 -12.16 -19.14
N LEU A 111 5.75 -11.16 -19.52
CA LEU A 111 4.43 -11.32 -20.13
C LEU A 111 4.53 -11.91 -21.55
N GLU A 112 5.58 -11.56 -22.30
CA GLU A 112 5.88 -12.09 -23.63
C GLU A 112 6.37 -13.54 -23.58
N TYR A 113 7.29 -13.88 -22.67
CA TYR A 113 7.90 -15.22 -22.59
C TYR A 113 6.87 -16.33 -22.29
N HIS A 114 5.88 -16.04 -21.45
CA HIS A 114 4.81 -16.99 -21.09
C HIS A 114 3.64 -17.02 -22.09
N ALA A 115 3.67 -16.18 -23.13
CA ALA A 115 2.69 -16.20 -24.22
C ALA A 115 3.14 -17.07 -25.40
N SER A 116 4.43 -17.42 -25.47
CA SER A 116 4.99 -18.33 -26.46
C SER A 116 5.01 -19.76 -25.90
N PRO A 117 4.54 -20.78 -26.63
CA PRO A 117 4.76 -22.16 -26.23
C PRO A 117 6.27 -22.41 -26.25
N VAL A 118 6.89 -22.52 -25.08
CA VAL A 118 8.28 -22.98 -24.99
C VAL A 118 8.31 -24.35 -25.66
N GLU A 119 9.15 -24.53 -26.68
CA GLU A 119 9.44 -25.85 -27.24
C GLU A 119 10.20 -26.67 -26.19
N GLN A 120 9.46 -27.16 -25.19
CA GLN A 120 9.97 -28.10 -24.20
C GLN A 120 9.80 -29.50 -24.75
N THR A 121 10.91 -30.18 -24.92
CA THR A 121 10.93 -31.60 -25.27
C THR A 121 10.13 -32.37 -24.22
N TRP A 122 9.27 -33.30 -24.62
CA TRP A 122 8.40 -34.05 -23.70
C TRP A 122 9.16 -34.69 -22.52
N LEU A 123 10.40 -35.12 -22.74
CA LEU A 123 11.30 -35.67 -21.71
C LEU A 123 11.71 -34.65 -20.66
N GLN A 124 11.99 -33.40 -21.06
CA GLN A 124 12.27 -32.30 -20.14
C GLN A 124 11.04 -31.96 -19.29
N SER A 125 9.85 -32.00 -19.89
CA SER A 125 8.60 -31.79 -19.15
C SER A 125 8.36 -32.88 -18.10
N VAL A 126 8.68 -34.15 -18.39
CA VAL A 126 8.46 -35.27 -17.43
C VAL A 126 9.50 -35.28 -16.30
N ILE A 127 10.77 -35.07 -16.60
CA ILE A 127 11.86 -35.13 -15.60
C ILE A 127 11.81 -33.91 -14.69
N ALA A 128 11.45 -32.75 -15.23
CA ALA A 128 11.43 -31.51 -14.48
C ALA A 128 10.07 -31.25 -13.80
N ALA A 129 8.98 -31.93 -14.21
CA ALA A 129 7.61 -31.66 -13.74
C ALA A 129 7.44 -31.60 -12.21
N PRO A 130 7.90 -32.56 -11.39
CA PRO A 130 7.58 -32.53 -9.97
C PRO A 130 8.30 -31.42 -9.20
N ALA A 131 9.60 -31.21 -9.46
CA ALA A 131 10.43 -30.23 -8.76
C ALA A 131 10.25 -28.79 -9.28
N ILE A 132 9.97 -28.64 -10.58
CA ILE A 132 9.64 -27.34 -11.17
C ILE A 132 8.22 -26.91 -10.76
N SER A 133 7.27 -27.83 -10.61
CA SER A 133 5.88 -27.47 -10.28
C SER A 133 5.75 -26.78 -8.92
N GLU A 134 6.39 -27.29 -7.85
CA GLU A 134 6.26 -26.69 -6.51
C GLU A 134 7.04 -25.38 -6.36
N SER A 135 8.26 -25.31 -6.93
CA SER A 135 9.05 -24.08 -6.90
C SER A 135 8.41 -22.96 -7.74
N GLN A 136 7.81 -23.29 -8.88
CA GLN A 136 7.08 -22.33 -9.71
C GLN A 136 5.80 -21.84 -9.05
N THR A 137 5.06 -22.69 -8.31
CA THR A 137 3.87 -22.24 -7.58
C THR A 137 4.24 -21.30 -6.43
N ILE A 138 5.29 -21.63 -5.66
CA ILE A 138 5.80 -20.76 -4.60
C ILE A 138 6.27 -19.42 -5.17
N LEU A 139 7.02 -19.44 -6.28
CA LEU A 139 7.47 -18.21 -6.93
C LEU A 139 6.31 -17.37 -7.47
N ALA A 140 5.31 -18.02 -8.09
CA ALA A 140 4.12 -17.34 -8.59
C ALA A 140 3.35 -16.68 -7.43
N GLN A 141 3.14 -17.39 -6.33
CA GLN A 141 2.47 -16.87 -5.14
C GLN A 141 3.26 -15.73 -4.48
N ALA A 142 4.59 -15.86 -4.38
CA ALA A 142 5.45 -14.81 -3.87
C ALA A 142 5.40 -13.56 -4.77
N SER A 143 5.44 -13.74 -6.09
CA SER A 143 5.33 -12.64 -7.05
C SER A 143 3.96 -11.94 -6.99
N ASP A 144 2.86 -12.69 -6.82
CA ASP A 144 1.52 -12.11 -6.61
C ASP A 144 1.50 -11.27 -5.33
N ARG A 145 2.01 -11.81 -4.21
CA ARG A 145 2.04 -11.09 -2.94
C ARG A 145 2.85 -9.80 -3.04
N LEU A 146 4.01 -9.85 -3.70
CA LEU A 146 4.86 -8.68 -3.94
C LEU A 146 4.16 -7.62 -4.81
N VAL A 147 3.40 -8.03 -5.82
CA VAL A 147 2.62 -7.09 -6.64
C VAL A 147 1.52 -6.42 -5.82
N ARG A 148 0.84 -7.16 -4.93
CA ARG A 148 -0.15 -6.59 -4.00
C ARG A 148 0.47 -5.61 -3.02
N ASP A 149 1.64 -5.94 -2.46
CA ASP A 149 2.36 -5.03 -1.56
C ASP A 149 2.88 -3.79 -2.29
N LEU A 150 3.31 -3.95 -3.54
CA LEU A 150 3.71 -2.83 -4.39
C LEU A 150 2.52 -1.92 -4.73
N LEU A 151 1.35 -2.50 -5.02
CA LEU A 151 0.10 -1.74 -5.22
C LEU A 151 -0.27 -0.94 -3.97
N ASP A 152 -0.24 -1.55 -2.79
CA ASP A 152 -0.54 -0.87 -1.52
C ASP A 152 0.43 0.30 -1.25
N ARG A 153 1.73 0.07 -1.51
CA ARG A 153 2.76 1.10 -1.42
C ARG A 153 2.52 2.25 -2.38
N GLU A 154 2.22 1.97 -3.65
CA GLU A 154 1.95 3.01 -4.64
C GLU A 154 0.66 3.80 -4.32
N LEU A 155 -0.38 3.13 -3.81
CA LEU A 155 -1.59 3.81 -3.35
C LEU A 155 -1.31 4.73 -2.16
N THR A 156 -0.49 4.29 -1.21
CA THR A 156 -0.02 5.12 -0.09
C THR A 156 0.76 6.34 -0.59
N ILE A 157 1.67 6.15 -1.54
CA ILE A 157 2.43 7.26 -2.16
C ILE A 157 1.49 8.25 -2.85
N GLN A 158 0.48 7.77 -3.58
CA GLN A 158 -0.53 8.64 -4.20
C GLN A 158 -1.32 9.43 -3.15
N GLN A 159 -1.74 8.79 -2.05
CA GLN A 159 -2.44 9.48 -0.96
C GLN A 159 -1.57 10.57 -0.31
N LEU A 160 -0.28 10.29 -0.07
CA LEU A 160 0.65 11.26 0.48
C LEU A 160 0.85 12.47 -0.43
N ARG A 161 0.82 12.28 -1.77
CA ARG A 161 0.88 13.40 -2.72
C ARG A 161 -0.35 14.28 -2.63
N VAL A 162 -1.54 13.69 -2.55
CA VAL A 162 -2.79 14.44 -2.38
C VAL A 162 -2.77 15.27 -1.09
N ILE A 163 -2.33 14.68 0.03
CA ILE A 163 -2.19 15.41 1.31
C ILE A 163 -1.21 16.56 1.16
N LYS A 164 -0.03 16.30 0.56
CA LYS A 164 0.98 17.34 0.32
C LYS A 164 0.43 18.50 -0.53
N ASP A 165 -0.38 18.21 -1.55
CA ASP A 165 -0.96 19.24 -2.41
C ASP A 165 -2.01 20.08 -1.67
N VAL A 166 -2.82 19.44 -0.82
CA VAL A 166 -3.77 20.14 0.07
C VAL A 166 -3.02 21.04 1.07
N ASP A 167 -1.93 20.54 1.65
CA ASP A 167 -1.11 21.31 2.58
C ASP A 167 -0.45 22.52 1.89
N ALA A 168 0.05 22.34 0.66
CA ALA A 168 0.60 23.44 -0.14
C ALA A 168 -0.45 24.52 -0.43
N GLN A 169 -1.66 24.11 -0.82
CA GLN A 169 -2.77 25.05 -1.06
C GLN A 169 -3.19 25.79 0.22
N SER A 170 -3.20 25.10 1.36
CA SER A 170 -3.49 25.69 2.68
C SER A 170 -2.44 26.72 3.06
N LEU A 171 -1.15 26.40 2.90
CA LEU A 171 -0.05 27.33 3.16
C LEU A 171 -0.12 28.57 2.26
N GLU A 172 -0.41 28.40 0.98
CA GLU A 172 -0.60 29.54 0.07
C GLU A 172 -1.79 30.41 0.48
N SER A 173 -2.90 29.82 0.92
CA SER A 173 -4.06 30.57 1.41
C SER A 173 -3.70 31.39 2.65
N LEU A 174 -3.03 30.77 3.62
CA LEU A 174 -2.57 31.46 4.83
C LEU A 174 -1.59 32.59 4.52
N GLN A 175 -0.69 32.37 3.57
CA GLN A 175 0.26 33.40 3.12
C GLN A 175 -0.46 34.58 2.46
N ARG A 176 -1.50 34.34 1.65
CA ARG A 176 -2.34 35.42 1.09
C ARG A 176 -3.06 36.19 2.18
N ASP A 177 -3.64 35.51 3.16
CA ASP A 177 -4.35 36.14 4.27
C ASP A 177 -3.42 37.00 5.14
N LEU A 178 -2.21 36.52 5.40
CA LEU A 178 -1.20 37.27 6.14
C LEU A 178 -0.74 38.51 5.35
N ALA A 179 -0.47 38.38 4.05
CA ALA A 179 -0.12 39.51 3.20
C ALA A 179 -1.25 40.56 3.11
N GLU A 180 -2.51 40.12 3.11
CA GLU A 180 -3.66 41.01 3.13
C GLU A 180 -3.82 41.72 4.48
N ARG A 181 -3.58 41.03 5.60
CA ARG A 181 -3.56 41.65 6.93
C ARG A 181 -2.44 42.68 7.07
N ASP A 182 -1.26 42.39 6.53
CA ASP A 182 -0.10 43.29 6.53
C ASP A 182 -0.41 44.59 5.77
N ARG A 183 -0.97 44.48 4.55
CA ARG A 183 -1.45 45.64 3.78
C ARG A 183 -2.54 46.43 4.52
N LYS A 184 -3.47 45.76 5.20
CA LYS A 184 -4.49 46.41 6.03
C LYS A 184 -3.87 47.14 7.23
N MET A 185 -2.81 46.60 7.82
CA MET A 185 -2.06 47.26 8.89
C MET A 185 -1.28 48.48 8.38
N ASP A 186 -0.64 48.41 7.21
CA ASP A 186 0.09 49.56 6.64
C ASP A 186 -0.84 50.72 6.28
N THR A 187 -2.00 50.41 5.70
CA THR A 187 -3.01 51.42 5.32
C THR A 187 -3.71 52.05 6.52
N THR A 188 -3.86 51.32 7.64
CA THR A 188 -4.38 51.86 8.90
C THR A 188 -3.29 52.49 9.78
N GLY A 189 -2.02 52.16 9.56
CA GLY A 189 -0.86 52.69 10.29
C GLY A 189 -0.41 54.08 9.83
N GLY A 190 -0.70 54.45 8.58
CA GLY A 190 -0.27 55.72 7.97
C GLY A 190 -1.09 56.97 8.33
N LYS A 191 -2.20 56.83 9.05
CA LYS A 191 -3.02 57.97 9.51
C LYS A 191 -3.13 57.98 11.03
N ARG A 192 -1.99 58.14 11.71
CA ARG A 192 -1.96 58.61 13.11
C ARG A 192 -1.81 60.12 13.14
N ASP A 193 -2.82 60.80 12.61
CA ASP A 193 -3.24 62.11 13.06
C ASP A 193 -4.78 62.14 13.07
N ILE A 194 -5.35 62.25 14.29
CA ILE A 194 -6.74 62.57 14.67
C ILE A 194 -7.76 61.39 14.71
N PRO A 195 -8.69 61.35 15.70
CA PRO A 195 -8.57 61.23 17.15
C PRO A 195 -8.83 59.78 17.64
N ARG A 196 -8.30 59.38 18.79
CA ARG A 196 -8.62 58.08 19.42
C ARG A 196 -10.14 57.93 19.61
N GLY A 197 -10.75 57.03 18.85
CA GLY A 197 -12.04 56.45 19.19
C GLY A 197 -11.88 55.58 20.45
N PRO A 198 -12.65 55.79 21.53
CA PRO A 198 -12.40 55.18 22.84
C PRO A 198 -12.66 53.67 22.90
N THR A 199 -13.34 53.08 21.91
CA THR A 199 -13.83 51.70 21.93
C THR A 199 -12.78 50.65 21.58
N ASP A 200 -11.88 50.91 20.62
CA ASP A 200 -10.93 49.90 20.14
C ASP A 200 -9.74 49.72 21.11
N THR A 201 -9.26 50.82 21.69
CA THR A 201 -8.32 50.78 22.82
C THR A 201 -8.91 50.11 24.05
N GLY A 202 -10.22 50.27 24.29
CA GLY A 202 -10.91 49.61 25.40
C GLY A 202 -10.96 48.10 25.26
N PHE A 203 -11.22 47.61 24.04
CA PHE A 203 -11.25 46.19 23.74
C PHE A 203 -9.86 45.55 23.87
N VAL A 204 -8.82 46.16 23.31
CA VAL A 204 -7.42 45.67 23.44
C VAL A 204 -6.97 45.65 24.90
N LEU A 205 -7.28 46.69 25.68
CA LEU A 205 -6.96 46.73 27.11
C LEU A 205 -7.72 45.67 27.91
N SER A 206 -8.97 45.36 27.54
CA SER A 206 -9.77 44.31 28.17
C SER A 206 -9.19 42.92 27.90
N LEU A 207 -8.75 42.66 26.66
CA LEU A 207 -8.08 41.42 26.27
C LEU A 207 -6.74 41.27 26.97
N GLN A 208 -5.94 42.33 27.01
CA GLN A 208 -4.66 42.34 27.74
C GLN A 208 -4.86 42.04 29.22
N ARG A 209 -5.90 42.62 29.84
CA ARG A 209 -6.24 42.34 31.24
C ARG A 209 -6.66 40.88 31.43
N GLN A 210 -7.47 40.36 30.52
CA GLN A 210 -7.91 38.97 30.54
C GLN A 210 -6.76 37.97 30.35
N LEU A 211 -5.79 38.29 29.50
CA LEU A 211 -4.57 37.49 29.35
C LEU A 211 -3.73 37.51 30.63
N ASN A 212 -3.48 38.69 31.19
CA ASN A 212 -2.74 38.82 32.45
C ASN A 212 -3.44 38.09 33.62
N ASP A 213 -4.77 38.14 33.70
CA ASP A 213 -5.55 37.44 34.72
C ASP A 213 -5.47 35.92 34.54
N ARG A 214 -5.48 35.44 33.28
CA ARG A 214 -5.28 34.02 32.97
C ARG A 214 -3.88 33.54 33.31
N ASP A 215 -2.86 34.33 32.97
CA ASP A 215 -1.47 34.02 33.28
C ASP A 215 -1.24 33.96 34.78
N ARG A 216 -1.78 34.93 35.53
CA ARG A 216 -1.75 34.90 37.00
C ARG A 216 -2.44 33.66 37.58
N LYS A 217 -3.54 33.20 36.96
CA LYS A 217 -4.23 31.99 37.38
C LYS A 217 -3.45 30.71 37.02
N ILE A 218 -2.72 30.72 35.91
CA ILE A 218 -1.79 29.65 35.55
C ILE A 218 -0.67 29.59 36.58
N ASP A 219 -0.06 30.71 36.93
CA ASP A 219 1.00 30.77 37.94
C ASP A 219 0.53 30.25 39.31
N GLU A 220 -0.67 30.65 39.72
CA GLU A 220 -1.29 30.17 40.96
C GLU A 220 -1.53 28.66 40.93
N LEU A 221 -2.10 28.13 39.85
CA LEU A 221 -2.34 26.68 39.71
C LEU A 221 -1.04 25.88 39.61
N THR A 222 -0.02 26.42 38.94
CA THR A 222 1.32 25.84 38.88
C THR A 222 1.96 25.80 40.27
N SER A 223 1.86 26.88 41.04
CA SER A 223 2.34 26.94 42.43
C SER A 223 1.63 25.91 43.31
N GLN A 224 0.31 25.79 43.18
CA GLN A 224 -0.48 24.79 43.90
C GLN A 224 -0.07 23.36 43.54
N LEU A 225 0.18 23.08 42.25
CA LEU A 225 0.68 21.77 41.80
C LEU A 225 2.06 21.46 42.36
N GLU A 226 2.96 22.44 42.41
CA GLU A 226 4.29 22.27 43.03
C GLU A 226 4.20 22.00 44.53
N ALA A 227 3.33 22.72 45.24
CA ALA A 227 3.09 22.48 46.66
C ALA A 227 2.51 21.08 46.91
N LEU A 228 1.53 20.66 46.10
CA LEU A 228 0.92 19.32 46.20
C LEU A 228 1.95 18.22 45.92
N LYS A 229 2.84 18.43 44.94
CA LYS A 229 3.95 17.52 44.64
C LYS A 229 4.95 17.41 45.79
N ARG A 230 5.27 18.51 46.48
CA ARG A 230 6.11 18.48 47.68
C ARG A 230 5.44 17.70 48.81
N ILE A 231 4.14 17.86 49.01
CA ILE A 231 3.38 17.10 50.01
C ILE A 231 3.38 15.61 49.68
N ASP A 232 3.13 15.22 48.42
CA ASP A 232 3.18 13.80 48.02
C ASP A 232 4.58 13.21 48.24
N GLN A 233 5.63 13.97 47.90
CA GLN A 233 7.02 13.56 48.15
C GLN A 233 7.33 13.41 49.65
N GLU A 234 6.95 14.38 50.48
CA GLU A 234 7.12 14.29 51.94
C GLU A 234 6.32 13.12 52.54
N MET A 235 5.11 12.85 52.02
CA MET A 235 4.31 11.70 52.44
C MET A 235 4.97 10.38 52.01
N ARG A 236 5.51 10.30 50.79
CA ARG A 236 6.31 9.14 50.33
C ARG A 236 7.56 8.93 51.18
N ASP A 237 8.25 10.00 51.54
CA ASP A 237 9.46 9.92 52.38
C ASP A 237 9.14 9.51 53.83
N LYS A 238 7.95 9.87 54.34
CA LYS A 238 7.43 9.40 55.63
C LYS A 238 6.90 7.96 55.57
N VAL A 239 6.39 7.51 54.43
CA VAL A 239 5.97 6.11 54.17
C VAL A 239 7.18 5.32 53.66
N ARG A 240 8.24 5.18 54.47
CA ARG A 240 9.24 4.14 54.22
C ARG A 240 8.70 2.76 54.65
N PRO A 241 8.87 1.71 53.83
CA PRO A 241 8.48 0.36 54.20
C PRO A 241 9.19 -0.11 55.48
N ILE A 242 8.41 -0.62 56.44
CA ILE A 242 8.93 -1.34 57.60
C ILE A 242 9.67 -2.58 57.07
N ARG A 243 11.00 -2.61 57.21
CA ARG A 243 11.80 -3.82 56.98
C ARG A 243 11.54 -4.79 58.15
N PRO A 244 10.98 -6.00 57.94
CA PRO A 244 10.91 -6.99 59.00
C PRO A 244 12.31 -7.60 59.27
N PRO A 245 12.60 -8.01 60.52
CA PRO A 245 13.94 -8.41 60.94
C PRO A 245 14.38 -9.74 60.33
N SER A 246 15.67 -9.85 60.00
CA SER A 246 16.32 -11.11 59.66
C SER A 246 16.39 -12.01 60.89
N THR A 247 15.56 -13.04 60.92
CA THR A 247 15.69 -14.19 61.83
C THR A 247 16.22 -15.39 61.05
N ILE A 248 17.32 -15.93 61.55
CA ILE A 248 18.07 -17.11 61.09
C ILE A 248 17.25 -18.39 61.37
N ALA A 249 17.09 -19.27 60.39
CA ALA A 249 16.92 -20.73 60.58
C ALA A 249 17.05 -21.50 59.24
N PRO A 250 17.48 -22.79 59.26
CA PRO A 250 18.27 -23.41 58.19
C PRO A 250 17.48 -24.24 57.16
N SER A 251 18.09 -24.45 55.98
CA SER A 251 17.55 -25.24 54.86
C SER A 251 17.78 -26.75 55.01
N PRO A 252 16.79 -27.61 54.68
CA PRO A 252 17.01 -29.03 54.42
C PRO A 252 17.33 -29.26 52.93
N THR A 253 18.37 -30.07 52.71
CA THR A 253 18.97 -30.46 51.44
C THR A 253 18.02 -31.32 50.58
N LEU A 254 17.91 -31.00 49.28
CA LEU A 254 17.35 -31.87 48.25
C LEU A 254 18.52 -32.56 47.49
N PRO A 255 18.41 -33.83 47.03
CA PRO A 255 19.49 -34.52 46.34
C PRO A 255 19.62 -34.13 44.86
N ASP A 256 20.86 -34.14 44.37
CA ASP A 256 21.30 -33.79 43.02
C ASP A 256 20.73 -34.65 41.89
N PRO A 257 20.61 -34.09 40.67
CA PRO A 257 20.37 -34.86 39.45
C PRO A 257 21.67 -35.49 38.94
N VAL A 258 21.64 -36.80 38.75
CA VAL A 258 22.66 -37.56 38.01
C VAL A 258 22.45 -37.37 36.52
N THR A 259 23.52 -37.12 35.78
CA THR A 259 23.73 -37.70 34.43
C THR A 259 25.22 -37.65 34.12
N PRO A 260 25.73 -38.62 33.36
CA PRO A 260 25.63 -38.55 31.90
C PRO A 260 24.57 -39.46 31.29
#